data_AF-A0A6B3GDD4-F1
#
_entry.id   AF-A0A6B3GDD4-F1
#
_cell.length_a   1.000
_cell.length_b   1.000
_cell.length_c   1.000
_cell.angle_alpha   90.00
_cell.angle_beta   90.00
_cell.angle_gamma   90.00
#
_symmetry.space_group_name_H-M   'P 1'
#
loop_
_entity.id
_entity.type
_entity.pdbx_description
1 polymer ?
#
loop_
_entity_poly.entity_id
_entity_poly.type
_entity_poly.pdbx_seq_one_letter_code
_entity_poly.pdbx_strand_id
1 'polypeptide(L)'
;MPAPRSTVRRGLAAVAALPLLALAATACGYGSEAKDDDAKTNVSAGGKKLSSDTVKIGYFPNLTHATALVGIQEGTIQKELGGTKVESTTFNAG
;
A
#
# COMPACT_ATOMS: atom_id res chain seq x y z
N MET A 1 7.15 19.67 -66.59
CA MET A 1 6.52 19.88 -65.25
C MET A 1 6.59 18.56 -64.47
N PRO A 2 7.33 18.46 -63.35
CA PRO A 2 7.21 17.33 -62.44
C PRO A 2 6.27 17.67 -61.26
N ALA A 3 5.39 16.74 -60.88
CA ALA A 3 4.51 16.87 -59.72
C ALA A 3 5.26 16.50 -58.42
N PRO A 4 5.08 17.24 -57.31
CA PRO A 4 5.72 16.89 -56.04
C PRO A 4 4.97 15.74 -55.35
N ARG A 5 5.73 14.71 -54.96
CA ARG A 5 5.25 13.52 -54.27
C ARG A 5 5.06 13.77 -52.76
N SER A 6 3.93 13.28 -52.26
CA SER A 6 3.43 13.30 -50.88
C SER A 6 4.44 12.79 -49.83
N THR A 7 5.17 13.72 -49.18
CA THR A 7 5.94 13.46 -47.95
C THR A 7 5.15 13.74 -46.66
N VAL A 8 4.04 14.48 -46.75
CA VAL A 8 3.25 14.94 -45.60
C VAL A 8 2.46 13.81 -44.92
N ARG A 9 2.10 12.74 -45.66
CA ARG A 9 1.27 11.63 -45.13
C ARG A 9 2.00 10.68 -44.17
N ARG A 10 3.33 10.75 -44.05
CA ARG A 10 4.11 9.85 -43.17
C ARG A 10 4.37 10.40 -41.77
N GLY A 11 4.12 11.69 -41.52
CA GLY A 11 4.35 12.31 -40.20
C GLY A 11 3.22 12.08 -39.19
N LEU A 12 1.96 11.97 -39.65
CA LEU A 12 0.81 11.85 -38.74
C LEU A 12 0.68 10.48 -38.06
N ALA A 13 1.29 9.42 -38.60
CA ALA A 13 1.19 8.09 -38.00
C ALA A 13 2.05 7.93 -36.74
N ALA A 14 3.06 8.78 -36.53
CA ALA A 14 3.98 8.68 -35.40
C ALA A 14 3.48 9.35 -34.11
N VAL A 15 2.52 10.28 -34.21
CA VAL A 15 2.03 11.06 -33.06
C VAL A 15 0.91 10.34 -32.29
N ALA A 16 0.20 9.41 -32.92
CA ALA A 16 -0.91 8.66 -32.30
C ALA A 16 -0.49 7.39 -31.52
N ALA A 17 0.75 6.93 -31.67
CA ALA A 17 1.24 5.71 -30.99
C ALA A 17 1.78 5.97 -29.57
N LEU A 18 2.20 7.19 -29.28
CA LEU A 18 2.75 7.60 -27.98
C LEU A 18 1.73 7.54 -26.83
N PRO A 19 0.47 7.99 -26.99
CA PRO A 19 -0.54 7.92 -25.91
C PRO A 19 -0.93 6.49 -25.56
N LEU A 20 -0.98 5.59 -26.54
CA LEU A 20 -1.37 4.18 -26.34
C LEU A 20 -0.31 3.38 -25.56
N LEU A 21 0.98 3.68 -25.78
CA LEU A 21 2.07 3.02 -25.07
C LEU A 21 2.19 3.53 -23.63
N ALA A 22 1.92 4.82 -23.39
CA ALA A 22 1.85 5.39 -22.05
C ALA A 22 0.71 4.76 -21.23
N LEU A 23 -0.48 4.57 -21.83
CA LEU A 23 -1.64 3.97 -21.16
C LEU A 23 -1.39 2.50 -20.78
N ALA A 24 -0.71 1.73 -21.63
CA ALA A 24 -0.34 0.35 -21.35
C ALA A 24 0.72 0.23 -20.24
N ALA A 25 1.71 1.12 -20.21
CA ALA A 25 2.75 1.11 -19.18
C ALA A 25 2.23 1.50 -17.79
N THR A 26 1.21 2.37 -17.72
CA THR A 26 0.60 2.79 -16.44
C THR A 26 -0.44 1.81 -15.91
N ALA A 27 -0.88 0.83 -16.69
CA ALA A 27 -1.95 -0.10 -16.30
C ALA A 27 -1.55 -1.08 -15.17
N CYS A 28 -0.25 -1.25 -14.89
CA CYS A 28 0.26 -2.05 -13.77
C CYS A 28 0.79 -1.20 -12.60
N GLY A 29 0.68 0.13 -12.67
CA GLY A 29 1.24 1.06 -11.66
C GLY A 29 0.24 1.59 -10.63
N TYR A 30 -0.98 1.06 -10.59
CA TYR A 30 -2.00 1.51 -9.64
C TYR A 30 -1.75 0.89 -8.26
N GLY A 31 -1.11 1.64 -7.36
CA GLY A 31 -1.13 1.32 -5.93
C GLY A 31 0.22 1.28 -5.20
N SER A 32 1.07 2.29 -5.36
CA SER A 32 2.20 2.50 -4.45
C SER A 32 2.30 3.95 -3.98
N GLU A 33 1.16 4.48 -3.53
CA GLU A 33 1.19 5.51 -2.49
C GLU A 33 1.25 4.78 -1.14
N ALA A 34 2.45 4.32 -0.77
CA ALA A 34 2.71 4.04 0.63
C ALA A 34 2.69 5.39 1.34
N LYS A 35 1.59 5.72 2.01
CA LYS A 35 1.69 6.67 3.12
C LYS A 35 2.60 5.96 4.12
N ASP A 36 3.77 6.52 4.37
CA ASP A 36 4.59 6.19 5.52
C ASP A 36 3.84 6.65 6.78
N ASP A 37 2.73 5.98 7.06
CA ASP A 37 2.09 6.02 8.36
C ASP A 37 2.96 5.11 9.22
N ASP A 38 4.04 5.69 9.76
CA ASP A 38 4.62 5.22 11.03
C ASP A 38 3.43 4.87 11.91
N ALA A 39 3.23 3.58 12.15
CA ALA A 39 2.13 3.05 12.94
C ALA A 39 2.31 3.51 14.39
N LYS A 40 2.05 4.80 14.63
CA LYS A 40 1.85 5.34 15.95
C LYS A 40 0.64 4.59 16.46
N THR A 41 0.88 3.78 17.47
CA THR A 41 -0.14 3.10 18.24
C THR A 41 -1.06 4.17 18.81
N ASN A 42 -2.13 4.47 18.07
CA ASN A 42 -3.15 5.43 18.46
C ASN A 42 -4.04 4.73 19.49
N VAL A 43 -3.53 4.67 20.72
CA VAL A 43 -4.31 4.20 21.86
C VAL A 43 -5.52 5.13 21.99
N SER A 44 -6.72 4.54 22.07
CA SER A 44 -7.93 5.33 22.17
C SER A 44 -7.96 6.07 23.50
N ALA A 45 -7.83 7.41 23.46
CA ALA A 45 -7.78 8.27 24.64
C ALA A 45 -9.04 8.20 25.54
N GLY A 46 -10.13 7.60 25.04
CA GLY A 46 -11.37 7.37 25.79
C GLY A 46 -11.75 5.89 25.95
N GLY A 47 -10.92 4.95 25.49
CA GLY A 47 -11.20 3.53 25.57
C GLY A 47 -11.08 3.00 27.01
N LYS A 48 -12.03 2.16 27.44
CA LYS A 48 -11.90 1.43 28.71
C LYS A 48 -10.64 0.56 28.61
N LYS A 49 -9.74 0.76 29.55
CA LYS A 49 -8.50 0.00 29.65
C LYS A 49 -8.76 -1.35 30.32
N LEU A 50 -8.10 -2.40 29.83
CA LEU A 50 -8.09 -3.72 30.46
C LEU A 50 -7.32 -3.70 31.79
N SER A 51 -7.28 -4.85 32.48
CA SER A 51 -6.48 -5.03 33.69
C SER A 51 -4.98 -4.80 33.49
N SER A 52 -4.49 -4.77 32.24
CA SER A 52 -3.10 -4.48 31.89
C SER A 52 -2.96 -3.14 31.15
N ASP A 53 -1.80 -2.48 31.33
CA ASP A 53 -1.37 -1.30 30.56
C ASP A 53 -1.02 -1.62 29.12
N THR A 54 -0.47 -2.80 28.89
CA THR A 54 0.07 -3.18 27.58
C THR A 54 -0.18 -4.65 27.34
N VAL A 55 -0.52 -4.97 26.10
CA VAL A 55 -0.58 -6.33 25.57
C VAL A 55 0.55 -6.47 24.55
N LYS A 56 1.46 -7.41 24.81
CA LYS A 56 2.56 -7.73 23.91
C LYS A 56 2.15 -8.85 22.96
N ILE A 57 2.26 -8.64 21.65
CA ILE A 57 1.84 -9.59 20.63
C ILE A 57 3.05 -9.99 19.79
N GLY A 58 3.48 -11.23 19.96
CA GLY A 58 4.49 -11.85 19.14
C GLY A 58 3.88 -12.51 17.90
N TYR A 59 4.40 -12.26 16.71
CA TYR A 59 3.94 -12.95 15.50
C TYR A 59 5.08 -13.21 14.50
N PHE A 60 4.89 -14.17 13.60
CA PHE A 60 5.79 -14.40 12.48
C PHE A 60 5.30 -13.62 11.27
N PRO A 61 6.16 -12.90 10.53
CA PRO A 61 5.76 -12.19 9.32
C PRO A 61 5.60 -13.15 8.13
N ASN A 62 4.64 -14.08 8.21
CA ASN A 62 4.34 -15.07 7.16
C ASN A 62 2.82 -15.23 6.91
N LEU A 63 2.46 -15.96 5.86
CA LEU A 63 1.07 -16.11 5.42
C LEU A 63 0.15 -16.76 6.46
N THR A 64 0.67 -17.65 7.30
CA THR A 64 -0.15 -18.32 8.33
C THR A 64 -0.51 -17.40 9.49
N HIS A 65 0.18 -16.26 9.64
CA HIS A 65 -0.09 -15.24 10.65
C HIS A 65 -0.60 -13.93 10.04
N ALA A 66 -1.14 -13.97 8.83
CA ALA A 66 -1.64 -12.79 8.12
C ALA A 66 -2.62 -11.95 8.95
N THR A 67 -3.46 -12.59 9.77
CA THR A 67 -4.40 -11.89 10.66
C THR A 67 -3.71 -10.97 11.65
N ALA A 68 -2.59 -11.40 12.24
CA ALA A 68 -1.81 -10.56 13.17
C ALA A 68 -1.12 -9.42 12.42
N LEU A 69 -0.54 -9.71 11.26
CA LEU A 69 0.13 -8.72 10.42
C LEU A 69 -0.84 -7.61 9.99
N VAL A 70 -1.95 -7.99 9.36
CA VAL A 70 -2.99 -7.04 8.90
C VAL A 70 -3.62 -6.33 10.08
N GLY A 71 -3.94 -7.04 11.18
CA GLY A 71 -4.58 -6.45 12.34
C GLY A 71 -3.70 -5.42 13.09
N ILE A 72 -2.38 -5.60 13.08
CA ILE A 72 -1.43 -4.59 13.59
C ILE A 72 -1.30 -3.43 12.60
N GLN A 73 -1.15 -3.72 11.31
CA GLN A 73 -0.89 -2.71 10.29
C GLN A 73 -2.10 -1.80 10.02
N GLU A 74 -3.31 -2.33 10.05
CA GLU A 74 -4.56 -1.57 9.95
C GLU A 74 -5.02 -0.98 11.29
N GLY A 75 -4.34 -1.29 12.39
CA GLY A 75 -4.70 -0.81 13.72
C GLY A 75 -5.97 -1.43 14.33
N THR A 76 -6.57 -2.43 13.67
CA THR A 76 -7.77 -3.14 14.14
C THR A 76 -7.57 -3.73 15.53
N ILE A 77 -6.41 -4.32 15.81
CA ILE A 77 -6.10 -4.89 17.13
C ILE A 77 -6.06 -3.80 18.22
N GLN A 78 -5.45 -2.64 17.93
CA GLN A 78 -5.40 -1.52 18.87
C GLN A 78 -6.78 -0.93 19.14
N LYS A 79 -7.65 -0.89 18.12
CA LYS A 79 -9.03 -0.42 18.25
C LYS A 79 -9.84 -1.29 19.22
N GLU A 80 -9.76 -2.61 19.07
CA GLU A 80 -10.50 -3.55 19.93
C GLU A 80 -9.97 -3.57 21.37
N LEU A 81 -8.67 -3.31 21.57
CA LEU A 81 -8.05 -3.20 22.90
C LEU A 81 -8.31 -1.84 23.58
N GLY A 82 -8.89 -0.88 22.86
CA GLY A 82 -9.32 0.41 23.40
C GLY A 82 -8.17 1.19 24.05
N GLY A 83 -8.27 1.38 25.37
CA GLY A 83 -7.27 2.14 26.16
C GLY A 83 -6.03 1.34 26.53
N THR A 84 -5.95 0.05 26.17
CA THR A 84 -4.78 -0.78 26.42
C THR A 84 -3.84 -0.72 25.22
N LYS A 85 -2.55 -0.45 25.49
CA LYS A 85 -1.53 -0.33 24.44
C LYS A 85 -1.21 -1.68 23.83
N VAL A 86 -1.06 -1.74 22.51
CA VAL A 86 -0.49 -2.89 21.80
C VAL A 86 1.00 -2.68 21.59
N GLU A 87 1.80 -3.71 21.87
CA GLU A 87 3.23 -3.73 21.54
C GLU A 87 3.52 -4.99 20.74
N SER A 88 3.85 -4.85 19.46
CA SER A 88 4.09 -5.99 18.58
C SER A 88 5.57 -6.34 18.47
N THR A 89 5.90 -7.62 18.40
CA THR A 89 7.26 -8.12 18.14
C THR A 89 7.22 -9.18 17.05
N THR A 90 8.08 -9.04 16.05
CA THR A 90 8.23 -10.06 15.00
C THR A 90 9.32 -11.06 15.36
N PHE A 91 9.09 -12.34 15.08
CA PHE A 91 10.11 -13.39 15.18
C PHE A 91 10.57 -13.87 13.80
N ASN A 92 11.76 -14.47 13.73
CA ASN A 92 12.30 -15.03 12.49
C ASN A 92 11.38 -16.15 11.96
N ALA A 93 10.96 -16.05 10.70
CA ALA A 93 10.00 -16.96 10.07
C ALA A 93 10.63 -18.03 9.14
N GLY A 94 11.95 -18.21 9.18
CA GLY A 94 12.68 -19.19 8.36
C GLY A 94 13.71 -18.56 7.45
#